data_AF-A0A944G9F2-F1
#
_entry.id   AF-A0A944G9F2-F1
#
_cell.length_a   1.000
_cell.length_b   1.000
_cell.length_c   1.000
_cell.angle_alpha   90.00
_cell.angle_beta   90.00
_cell.angle_gamma   90.00
#
_symmetry.space_group_name_H-M   'P 1'
#
loop_
_entity.id
_entity.type
_entity.pdbx_description
1 polymer ?
#
loop_
_entity_poly.entity_id
_entity_poly.type
_entity_poly.pdbx_seq_one_letter_code
_entity_poly.pdbx_strand_id
1 'polypeptide(L)'
;MKLPIDPKWVLIALAVVVALVVAFFFWSRSDKQKKVKESNAAIDQANREIDPNQVSVTAEQAEALADKLWNAMLGPGTDYDAIKTAIRTCKSRSDVITVAATYRQKYGDSWFSNGTLWSDLQGDLSTEQAKEINEILEDKNVEFKI
;
A
#
# COMPACT_ATOMS: atom_id res chain seq x y z
N MET A 1 5.26 50.37 21.58
CA MET A 1 4.11 49.92 22.39
C MET A 1 4.25 48.42 22.60
N LYS A 2 4.79 47.98 23.75
CA LYS A 2 4.95 46.53 24.06
C LYS A 2 3.68 46.10 24.79
N LEU A 3 2.86 45.27 24.15
CA LEU A 3 1.70 44.67 24.81
C LEU A 3 2.22 43.77 25.95
N PRO A 4 1.76 43.94 27.20
CA PRO A 4 2.12 43.05 28.28
C PRO A 4 1.37 41.74 28.07
N ILE A 5 2.00 40.80 27.36
CA ILE A 5 1.44 39.46 27.18
C ILE A 5 1.65 38.73 28.51
N ASP A 6 0.56 38.53 29.25
CA ASP A 6 0.60 37.79 30.51
C ASP A 6 0.99 36.33 30.22
N PRO A 7 2.01 35.79 30.90
CA PRO A 7 2.57 34.46 30.65
C PRO A 7 1.53 33.33 30.75
N LYS A 8 0.42 33.53 31.47
CA LYS A 8 -0.66 32.53 31.55
C LYS A 8 -1.38 32.36 30.21
N TRP A 9 -1.60 33.44 29.47
CA TRP A 9 -2.25 33.38 28.15
C TRP A 9 -1.33 32.77 27.08
N VAL A 10 -0.01 32.96 27.21
CA VAL A 10 0.98 32.29 26.35
C VAL A 10 0.94 30.78 26.56
N LEU A 11 0.92 30.32 27.81
CA LEU A 11 0.85 28.89 28.13
C LEU A 11 -0.46 28.24 27.63
N ILE A 12 -1.60 28.92 27.79
CA ILE A 12 -2.90 28.44 27.29
C ILE A 12 -2.88 28.36 25.76
N ALA A 13 -2.40 29.40 25.07
CA ALA A 13 -2.31 29.40 23.61
C ALA A 13 -1.42 28.25 23.10
N LEU A 14 -0.29 28.01 23.77
CA LEU A 14 0.64 26.94 23.40
C LEU A 14 0.03 25.55 23.62
N ALA A 15 -0.70 25.34 24.72
CA ALA A 15 -1.42 24.09 24.98
C ALA A 15 -2.51 23.82 23.94
N VAL A 16 -3.25 24.85 23.51
CA VAL A 16 -4.28 24.74 22.46
C VAL A 16 -3.65 24.36 21.12
N VAL A 17 -2.53 24.99 20.74
CA VAL A 17 -1.82 24.66 19.50
C VAL A 17 -1.33 23.21 19.52
N VAL A 18 -0.75 22.75 20.63
CA VAL A 18 -0.31 21.34 20.78
C VAL A 18 -1.49 20.38 20.68
N ALA A 19 -2.62 20.68 21.32
CA ALA A 19 -3.82 19.85 21.24
C ALA A 19 -4.38 19.77 19.81
N LEU A 20 -4.37 20.88 19.07
CA LEU A 20 -4.79 20.92 17.67
C LEU A 20 -3.86 20.10 16.77
N VAL A 21 -2.54 20.15 17.00
CA VAL A 21 -1.56 19.33 16.26
C VAL A 21 -1.77 17.84 16.54
N VAL A 22 -2.00 17.46 17.81
CA VAL A 22 -2.29 16.06 18.19
C VAL A 22 -3.61 15.58 17.59
N ALA A 23 -4.66 16.39 17.63
CA ALA A 23 -5.95 16.07 17.03
C ALA A 23 -5.85 15.92 15.50
N PHE A 24 -5.10 16.80 14.83
CA PHE A 24 -4.82 16.70 13.40
C PHE A 24 -4.06 15.41 13.04
N PHE A 25 -3.06 15.04 13.85
CA PHE A 25 -2.31 13.79 13.64
C PHE A 25 -3.17 12.54 13.83
N PHE A 26 -4.06 12.55 14.83
CA PHE A 26 -5.00 11.46 15.07
C PHE A 26 -6.08 11.36 13.99
N TRP A 27 -6.58 12.50 13.51
CA TRP A 27 -7.59 12.55 12.45
C TRP A 27 -7.02 12.12 11.08
N SER A 28 -5.80 12.54 10.76
CA SER A 28 -5.09 12.13 9.53
C SER A 28 -4.88 10.61 9.43
N ARG A 29 -4.64 9.94 10.56
CA ARG A 29 -4.53 8.46 10.60
C ARG A 29 -5.86 7.75 10.34
N SER A 30 -7.00 8.35 10.69
CA SER A 30 -8.33 7.75 10.52
C SER A 30 -8.71 7.56 9.06
N ASP A 31 -8.43 8.54 8.19
CA ASP A 31 -8.84 8.47 6.79
C ASP A 31 -8.01 7.47 5.97
N LYS A 32 -6.72 7.34 6.27
CA LYS A 32 -5.86 6.32 5.66
C LYS A 32 -6.35 4.90 5.98
N GLN A 33 -6.77 4.66 7.21
CA GLN A 33 -7.30 3.37 7.67
C GLN A 33 -8.62 2.99 6.96
N LYS A 34 -9.49 3.94 6.62
CA LYS A 34 -10.74 3.67 5.88
C LYS A 34 -10.48 3.19 4.46
N LYS A 35 -9.64 3.89 3.69
CA LYS A 35 -9.31 3.50 2.31
C LYS A 35 -8.60 2.14 2.24
N VAL A 36 -7.73 1.86 3.21
CA VAL A 36 -7.09 0.56 3.37
C VAL A 36 -8.13 -0.51 3.67
N LYS A 37 -9.10 -0.29 4.58
CA LYS A 37 -10.18 -1.26 4.84
C LYS A 37 -11.06 -1.57 3.64
N GLU A 38 -11.37 -0.58 2.80
CA GLU A 38 -12.14 -0.77 1.56
C GLU A 38 -11.35 -1.57 0.51
N SER A 39 -10.07 -1.21 0.29
CA SER A 39 -9.16 -2.01 -0.54
C SER A 39 -9.02 -3.43 0.00
N ASN A 40 -8.92 -3.59 1.32
CA ASN A 40 -8.81 -4.89 1.98
C ASN A 40 -10.06 -5.74 1.81
N ALA A 41 -11.26 -5.16 1.89
CA ALA A 41 -12.50 -5.89 1.68
C ALA A 41 -12.60 -6.40 0.23
N ALA A 42 -12.14 -5.61 -0.74
CA ALA A 42 -12.10 -6.02 -2.14
C ALA A 42 -11.04 -7.10 -2.41
N ILE A 43 -9.87 -7.02 -1.77
CA ILE A 43 -8.84 -8.08 -1.81
C ILE A 43 -9.36 -9.35 -1.11
N ASP A 44 -10.02 -9.24 0.04
CA ASP A 44 -10.56 -10.37 0.78
C ASP A 44 -11.72 -11.04 0.03
N GLN A 45 -12.43 -10.29 -0.81
CA GLN A 45 -13.40 -10.84 -1.75
C GLN A 45 -12.70 -11.55 -2.91
N ALA A 46 -11.68 -10.92 -3.51
CA ALA A 46 -10.88 -11.53 -4.57
C ALA A 46 -10.16 -12.82 -4.09
N ASN A 47 -9.71 -12.86 -2.83
CA ASN A 47 -9.10 -14.00 -2.16
C ASN A 47 -10.10 -15.18 -2.00
N ARG A 48 -11.40 -14.89 -1.82
CA ARG A 48 -12.45 -15.93 -1.75
C ARG A 48 -12.78 -16.52 -3.12
N GLU A 49 -12.44 -15.83 -4.18
CA GLU A 49 -12.63 -16.23 -5.57
C GLU A 49 -11.33 -16.79 -6.20
N ILE A 50 -10.31 -17.07 -5.39
CA ILE A 50 -9.13 -17.79 -5.88
C ILE A 50 -9.61 -19.17 -6.30
N ASP A 51 -9.58 -19.45 -7.61
CA ASP A 51 -9.69 -20.82 -8.09
C ASP A 51 -8.37 -21.54 -7.76
N PRO A 52 -8.38 -22.51 -6.82
CA PRO A 52 -7.16 -23.21 -6.43
C PRO A 52 -6.55 -24.02 -7.58
N ASN A 53 -7.32 -24.34 -8.63
CA ASN A 53 -6.80 -25.03 -9.82
C ASN A 53 -6.04 -24.10 -10.76
N GLN A 54 -6.11 -22.77 -10.54
CA GLN A 54 -5.43 -21.75 -11.36
C GLN A 54 -4.20 -21.17 -10.67
N VAL A 55 -3.95 -21.51 -9.40
CA VAL A 55 -2.72 -21.12 -8.68
C VAL A 55 -1.59 -22.02 -9.16
N SER A 56 -0.62 -21.44 -9.86
CA SER A 56 0.57 -22.10 -10.38
C SER A 56 1.84 -21.79 -9.58
N VAL A 57 1.84 -20.70 -8.80
CA VAL A 57 2.96 -20.36 -7.91
C VAL A 57 2.92 -21.19 -6.63
N THR A 58 4.08 -21.72 -6.21
CA THR A 58 4.22 -22.34 -4.88
C THR A 58 4.24 -21.27 -3.78
N ALA A 59 4.08 -21.69 -2.52
CA ALA A 59 4.20 -20.77 -1.38
C ALA A 59 5.56 -20.07 -1.35
N GLU A 60 6.65 -20.80 -1.59
CA GLU A 60 8.01 -20.25 -1.62
C GLU A 60 8.19 -19.26 -2.77
N GLN A 61 7.59 -19.55 -3.94
CA GLN A 61 7.60 -18.62 -5.07
C GLN A 61 6.79 -17.36 -4.78
N ALA A 62 5.63 -17.49 -4.13
CA ALA A 62 4.81 -16.36 -3.73
C ALA A 62 5.55 -15.45 -2.74
N GLU A 63 6.26 -16.03 -1.77
CA GLU A 63 7.11 -15.29 -0.84
C GLU A 63 8.28 -14.60 -1.55
N ALA A 64 8.98 -15.29 -2.45
CA ALA A 64 10.09 -14.70 -3.19
C ALA A 64 9.64 -13.54 -4.09
N LEU A 65 8.46 -13.65 -4.70
CA LEU A 65 7.86 -12.58 -5.50
C LEU A 65 7.43 -11.40 -4.62
N ALA A 66 6.84 -11.66 -3.46
CA ALA A 66 6.49 -10.63 -2.49
C ALA A 66 7.73 -9.86 -2.01
N ASP A 67 8.82 -10.56 -1.70
CA ASP A 67 10.08 -9.95 -1.26
C ASP A 67 10.71 -9.13 -2.38
N LYS A 68 10.64 -9.62 -3.62
CA LYS A 68 11.13 -8.87 -4.80
C LYS A 68 10.34 -7.58 -5.00
N LEU A 69 9.01 -7.63 -4.86
CA LEU A 69 8.15 -6.45 -4.95
C LEU A 69 8.46 -5.45 -3.84
N TRP A 70 8.58 -5.92 -2.60
CA TRP A 70 8.92 -5.07 -1.45
C TRP A 70 10.26 -4.36 -1.66
N ASN A 71 11.31 -5.13 -1.97
CA ASN A 71 12.64 -4.58 -2.16
C ASN A 71 12.74 -3.63 -3.35
N ALA A 72 11.93 -3.83 -4.38
CA ALA A 72 11.87 -2.93 -5.53
C ALA A 72 11.26 -1.56 -5.20
N MET A 73 10.40 -1.48 -4.19
CA MET A 73 9.78 -0.24 -3.70
C MET A 73 10.50 0.32 -2.46
N LEU A 74 11.40 -0.46 -1.84
CA LEU A 74 12.08 -0.08 -0.61
C LEU A 74 13.37 0.68 -0.91
N GLY A 75 13.33 2.01 -0.78
CA GLY A 75 14.53 2.84 -0.76
C GLY A 75 14.44 4.06 -1.69
N PRO A 76 15.58 4.68 -2.04
CA PRO A 76 15.60 5.82 -2.93
C PRO A 76 15.31 5.39 -4.37
N GLY A 77 14.07 5.63 -4.81
CA GLY A 77 13.58 5.31 -6.15
C GLY A 77 12.96 3.92 -6.24
N THR A 78 12.38 3.65 -7.42
CA THR A 78 11.60 2.44 -7.71
C THR A 78 12.32 1.59 -8.74
N ASP A 79 12.61 0.33 -8.42
CA ASP A 79 13.05 -0.66 -9.42
C ASP A 79 11.84 -1.17 -10.20
N TYR A 80 11.43 -0.37 -11.18
CA TYR A 80 10.27 -0.64 -12.02
C TYR A 80 10.40 -1.95 -12.82
N ASP A 81 11.61 -2.29 -13.28
CA ASP A 81 11.85 -3.50 -14.05
C ASP A 81 11.71 -4.75 -13.17
N ALA A 82 12.12 -4.68 -11.89
CA ALA A 82 11.88 -5.74 -10.93
C ALA A 82 10.38 -5.95 -10.66
N ILE A 83 9.61 -4.87 -10.48
CA ILE A 83 8.15 -4.92 -10.31
C ILE A 83 7.49 -5.58 -11.51
N LYS A 84 7.80 -5.09 -12.72
CA LYS A 84 7.25 -5.62 -13.97
C LYS A 84 7.57 -7.09 -14.14
N THR A 85 8.81 -7.49 -13.85
CA THR A 85 9.25 -8.89 -13.94
C THR A 85 8.51 -9.78 -12.93
N ALA A 86 8.34 -9.30 -11.70
CA ALA A 86 7.62 -10.05 -10.67
C ALA A 86 6.16 -10.29 -11.07
N ILE A 87 5.45 -9.24 -11.51
CA ILE A 87 4.04 -9.34 -11.94
C ILE A 87 3.91 -10.23 -13.19
N ARG A 88 4.85 -10.14 -14.14
CA ARG A 88 4.85 -11.03 -15.33
C ARG A 88 5.11 -12.50 -15.00
N THR A 89 5.75 -12.80 -13.87
CA THR A 89 6.01 -14.18 -13.45
C THR A 89 4.72 -14.89 -13.03
N CYS A 90 3.74 -14.15 -12.50
CA CYS A 90 2.40 -14.66 -12.24
C CYS A 90 1.69 -14.99 -13.55
N LYS A 91 1.17 -16.21 -13.70
CA LYS A 91 0.54 -16.66 -14.95
C LYS A 91 -0.96 -16.38 -14.98
N SER A 92 -1.59 -16.34 -13.82
CA SER A 92 -3.03 -16.18 -13.68
C SER A 92 -3.39 -15.06 -12.71
N ARG A 93 -4.67 -14.66 -12.71
CA ARG A 93 -5.27 -13.82 -11.67
C ARG A 93 -4.99 -14.39 -10.28
N SER A 94 -5.18 -15.70 -10.12
CA SER A 94 -4.99 -16.39 -8.84
C SER A 94 -3.55 -16.26 -8.34
N ASP A 95 -2.54 -16.39 -9.20
CA ASP A 95 -1.14 -16.17 -8.83
C ASP A 95 -0.88 -14.76 -8.31
N VAL A 96 -1.41 -13.75 -9.02
CA VAL A 96 -1.25 -12.34 -8.65
C VAL A 96 -1.89 -12.08 -7.27
N ILE A 97 -3.10 -12.60 -7.06
CA ILE A 97 -3.81 -12.45 -5.79
C ILE A 97 -3.06 -13.18 -4.66
N THR A 98 -2.57 -14.39 -4.90
CA THR A 98 -1.76 -15.14 -3.92
C THR A 98 -0.52 -14.35 -3.51
N VAL A 99 0.24 -13.81 -4.48
CA VAL A 99 1.43 -12.97 -4.19
C VAL A 99 1.05 -11.72 -3.41
N ALA A 100 -0.04 -11.04 -3.79
CA ALA A 100 -0.51 -9.84 -3.08
C ALA A 100 -0.92 -10.14 -1.64
N ALA A 101 -1.56 -11.29 -1.39
CA ALA A 101 -1.91 -11.76 -0.06
C ALA A 101 -0.65 -12.06 0.78
N THR A 102 0.32 -12.77 0.21
CA THR A 102 1.62 -13.06 0.86
C THR A 102 2.38 -11.78 1.17
N TYR A 103 2.44 -10.83 0.23
CA TYR A 103 3.04 -9.52 0.44
C TYR A 103 2.40 -8.79 1.62
N ARG A 104 1.07 -8.74 1.67
CA ARG A 104 0.35 -8.09 2.76
C ARG A 104 0.62 -8.77 4.10
N GLN A 105 0.66 -10.09 4.14
CA GLN A 105 0.98 -10.83 5.37
C GLN A 105 2.37 -10.50 5.89
N LYS A 106 3.36 -10.32 5.00
CA LYS A 106 4.75 -10.02 5.39
C LYS A 106 4.99 -8.55 5.69
N TYR A 107 4.38 -7.65 4.92
CA TYR A 107 4.75 -6.23 4.89
C TYR A 107 3.61 -5.26 5.17
N GLY A 108 2.35 -5.70 5.21
CA GLY A 108 1.20 -4.81 5.37
C GLY A 108 1.20 -4.00 6.67
N ASP A 109 1.82 -4.50 7.73
CA ASP A 109 1.98 -3.77 9.00
C ASP A 109 3.33 -3.04 9.13
N SER A 110 4.16 -3.07 8.07
CA SER A 110 5.43 -2.36 8.03
C SER A 110 5.19 -0.85 8.02
N TRP A 111 6.06 -0.10 8.71
CA TRP A 111 6.00 1.36 8.72
C TRP A 111 6.16 1.99 7.31
N PHE A 112 6.84 1.29 6.41
CA PHE A 112 7.07 1.74 5.04
C PHE A 112 5.98 1.29 4.06
N SER A 113 5.04 0.44 4.50
CA SER A 113 3.90 0.01 3.67
C SER A 113 2.66 0.86 3.95
N ASN A 114 1.85 1.05 2.93
CA ASN A 114 0.50 1.59 2.97
C ASN A 114 -0.54 0.49 3.21
N GLY A 115 -0.12 -0.74 3.52
CA GLY A 115 -0.98 -1.84 3.96
C GLY A 115 -1.25 -2.91 2.92
N THR A 116 -1.21 -2.56 1.62
CA THR A 116 -1.46 -3.49 0.52
C THR A 116 -0.46 -3.27 -0.60
N LEU A 117 -0.15 -4.33 -1.35
CA LEU A 117 0.69 -4.24 -2.54
C LEU A 117 0.19 -3.16 -3.51
N TRP A 118 -1.12 -3.04 -3.69
CA TRP A 118 -1.72 -2.06 -4.59
C TRP A 118 -1.50 -0.61 -4.15
N SER A 119 -1.65 -0.35 -2.85
CA SER A 119 -1.43 1.00 -2.31
C SER A 119 0.05 1.38 -2.38
N ASP A 120 0.94 0.41 -2.21
CA ASP A 120 2.39 0.63 -2.31
C ASP A 120 2.80 0.91 -3.76
N LEU A 121 2.33 0.10 -4.71
CA LEU A 121 2.58 0.33 -6.14
C LEU A 121 2.01 1.67 -6.61
N GLN A 122 0.82 2.05 -6.18
CA GLN A 122 0.23 3.35 -6.55
C GLN A 122 1.02 4.54 -5.99
N GLY A 123 1.65 4.38 -4.82
CA GLY A 123 2.48 5.42 -4.21
C GLY A 123 3.85 5.58 -4.88
N ASP A 124 4.38 4.49 -5.45
CA ASP A 124 5.76 4.40 -5.93
C ASP A 124 5.88 4.58 -7.46
N LEU A 125 4.86 4.17 -8.22
CA LEU A 125 4.87 4.23 -9.68
C LEU A 125 4.43 5.59 -10.24
N SER A 126 5.05 6.01 -11.36
CA SER A 126 4.53 7.12 -12.16
C SER A 126 3.21 6.74 -12.86
N THR A 127 2.46 7.73 -13.36
CA THR A 127 1.22 7.48 -14.11
C THR A 127 1.43 6.57 -15.32
N GLU A 128 2.53 6.74 -16.04
CA GLU A 128 2.89 5.93 -17.21
C GLU A 128 3.23 4.49 -16.80
N GLN A 129 3.99 4.33 -15.71
CA GLN A 129 4.37 3.01 -15.20
C GLN A 129 3.16 2.24 -14.66
N ALA A 130 2.29 2.91 -13.90
CA ALA A 130 1.04 2.35 -13.38
C ALA A 130 0.13 1.90 -14.53
N LYS A 131 0.04 2.69 -15.60
CA LYS A 131 -0.72 2.30 -16.80
C LYS A 131 -0.20 0.99 -17.40
N GLU A 132 1.11 0.85 -17.59
CA GLU A 132 1.67 -0.38 -18.17
C GLU A 132 1.51 -1.59 -17.23
N ILE A 133 1.61 -1.40 -15.90
CA ILE A 133 1.29 -2.48 -14.96
C ILE A 133 -0.20 -2.85 -15.05
N ASN A 134 -1.11 -1.87 -15.14
CA ASN A 134 -2.53 -2.13 -15.31
C ASN A 134 -2.81 -2.93 -16.59
N GLU A 135 -2.13 -2.65 -17.71
CA GLU A 135 -2.25 -3.45 -18.94
C GLU A 135 -1.82 -4.91 -18.73
N ILE A 136 -0.74 -5.16 -17.96
CA ILE A 136 -0.29 -6.52 -17.61
C ILE A 136 -1.28 -7.23 -16.67
N LEU A 137 -1.91 -6.49 -15.76
CA LEU A 137 -2.91 -7.01 -14.83
C LEU A 137 -4.23 -7.33 -15.57
N GLU A 138 -4.63 -6.50 -16.53
CA GLU A 138 -5.79 -6.74 -17.39
C GLU A 138 -5.62 -8.01 -18.24
N ASP A 139 -4.44 -8.25 -18.82
CA ASP A 139 -4.11 -9.51 -19.53
C ASP A 139 -4.27 -10.75 -18.63
N LYS A 140 -4.09 -10.59 -17.32
CA LYS A 140 -4.25 -11.65 -16.32
C LYS A 140 -5.65 -11.70 -15.73
N ASN A 141 -6.61 -10.94 -16.25
CA ASN A 141 -7.98 -10.81 -15.76
C ASN A 141 -8.06 -10.31 -14.30
N VAL A 142 -7.12 -9.45 -13.90
CA VAL A 142 -7.16 -8.74 -12.61
C VAL A 142 -7.90 -7.42 -12.83
N GLU A 143 -9.09 -7.28 -12.24
CA GLU A 143 -9.96 -6.11 -12.42
C GLU A 143 -9.49 -4.85 -11.67
N PHE A 144 -8.53 -5.01 -10.75
CA PHE A 144 -8.04 -3.91 -9.94
C PHE A 144 -7.04 -3.05 -10.72
N LYS A 145 -7.30 -1.74 -10.74
CA LYS A 145 -6.41 -0.74 -11.31
C LYS A 145 -5.70 0.03 -10.21
N ILE A 146 -4.39 0.18 -10.35
CA ILE A 146 -3.53 1.01 -9.50
C ILE A 146 -3.31 2.40 -10.10
#